data_AF-A0A183F5K2-F1
#
_entry.id   AF-A0A183F5K2-F1
#
_cell.length_a   1.000
_cell.length_b   1.000
_cell.length_c   1.000
_cell.angle_alpha   90.00
_cell.angle_beta   90.00
_cell.angle_gamma   90.00
#
_symmetry.space_group_name_H-M   'P 1'
#
loop_
_entity.id
_entity.type
_entity.pdbx_description
1 polymer ?
#
loop_
_entity_poly.entity_id
_entity_poly.type
_entity_poly.pdbx_seq_one_letter_code
_entity_poly.pdbx_strand_id
1 'polypeptide(L)'
;MWPLYLRVDDINGNESNRFENSILCGAIYGRTRPNDLLIDNLLTRLEDRPIVIASAGKVWHISAKIYRGVADMAAQQALFGIPRWNSDYGCSKCLLRGIRVDGSQVWFNQDGTQAQMRSPESYLSDGDLQINGIQRVTAAMRVMPPSIFSSDALHVCSEGITKDRLQGRAVQRMKKCLLATSTHTYANAIILAIEDLPNCSGSEIDEVAFVAFPVLAAVSAIPSPVAAASLIGYWLSLRMIAKTTRLTTDVIEIAQRIAGITKALWISMAPGIFTMKCHWFFDHGMRAELDRFPMHTFVNDDMYIPTNSFVEEVINEHQCFLKLQYGDIPLSRLVIRGKVYASRTYWKRPRSSRQDVVELKGVSSDDDTSFGSILLFLYNRNSNSVKVVLEEFVVSDPFVDLGNQVNHVPHPCRRLALQLMRMVVEHNHFFKKIDAQSIRVRSAADILGPSCLLDYGTASYVSVV
;
A
#
# COMPACT_ATOMS: atom_id res chain seq x y z
N MET A 1 3.26 -22.94 -6.96
CA MET A 1 4.37 -22.67 -7.91
C MET A 1 5.34 -21.74 -7.20
N TRP A 2 6.65 -21.87 -7.43
CA TRP A 2 7.66 -20.96 -6.87
C TRP A 2 8.48 -20.37 -8.03
N PRO A 3 8.11 -19.20 -8.57
CA PRO A 3 8.89 -18.52 -9.60
C PRO A 3 10.11 -17.81 -8.98
N LEU A 4 11.27 -17.88 -9.66
CA LEU A 4 12.37 -16.93 -9.47
C LEU A 4 12.33 -15.92 -10.62
N TYR A 5 12.18 -14.66 -10.26
CA TYR A 5 12.44 -13.53 -11.15
C TYR A 5 13.81 -12.93 -10.82
N LEU A 6 14.62 -12.64 -11.84
CA LEU A 6 15.72 -11.70 -11.73
C LEU A 6 15.31 -10.38 -12.37
N ARG A 7 15.56 -9.29 -11.66
CA ARG A 7 15.36 -7.92 -12.12
C ARG A 7 16.72 -7.27 -12.32
N VAL A 8 16.89 -6.50 -13.38
CA VAL A 8 18.08 -5.66 -13.54
C VAL A 8 18.00 -4.53 -12.51
N ASP A 9 18.97 -4.48 -11.60
CA ASP A 9 19.16 -3.40 -10.62
C ASP A 9 20.30 -2.46 -11.08
N ASP A 10 20.54 -1.35 -10.37
CA ASP A 10 21.56 -0.33 -10.69
C ASP A 10 21.41 0.37 -12.08
N ILE A 11 20.21 0.27 -12.66
CA ILE A 11 19.74 1.14 -13.77
C ILE A 11 18.64 2.07 -13.25
N ASN A 12 18.18 3.01 -14.09
CA ASN A 12 17.12 3.94 -13.69
C ASN A 12 15.90 3.18 -13.14
N GLY A 13 15.32 3.65 -12.03
CA GLY A 13 14.18 2.99 -11.38
C GLY A 13 12.98 2.76 -12.31
N ASN A 14 12.76 3.69 -13.25
CA ASN A 14 11.73 3.58 -14.28
C ASN A 14 12.04 2.44 -15.26
N GLU A 15 13.30 2.23 -15.62
CA GLU A 15 13.68 1.16 -16.55
C GLU A 15 13.70 -0.19 -15.84
N SER A 16 14.25 -0.29 -14.64
CA SER A 16 14.24 -1.55 -13.86
C SER A 16 12.86 -2.00 -13.42
N ASN A 17 11.85 -1.12 -13.40
CA ASN A 17 10.45 -1.48 -13.18
C ASN A 17 9.75 -2.10 -14.42
N ARG A 18 10.33 -1.97 -15.62
CA ARG A 18 9.75 -2.53 -16.85
C ARG A 18 9.78 -4.06 -16.84
N PHE A 19 8.74 -4.69 -17.40
CA PHE A 19 8.65 -6.16 -17.44
C PHE A 19 9.73 -6.75 -18.34
N GLU A 20 10.18 -6.01 -19.35
CA GLU A 20 11.30 -6.33 -20.23
C GLU A 20 12.65 -6.45 -19.47
N ASN A 21 12.78 -5.77 -18.33
CA ASN A 21 13.94 -5.84 -17.43
C ASN A 21 13.72 -6.79 -16.23
N SER A 22 12.68 -7.62 -16.28
CA SER A 22 12.34 -8.64 -15.28
C SER A 22 12.23 -10.02 -15.93
N ILE A 23 13.23 -10.88 -15.73
CA ILE A 23 13.37 -12.19 -16.38
C ILE A 23 12.88 -13.29 -15.44
N LEU A 24 11.94 -14.13 -15.89
CA LEU A 24 11.61 -15.39 -15.22
C LEU A 24 12.74 -16.41 -15.45
N CYS A 25 13.68 -16.50 -14.51
CA CYS A 25 14.85 -17.37 -14.62
C CYS A 25 14.54 -18.83 -14.28
N GLY A 26 13.42 -19.11 -13.61
CA GLY A 26 12.91 -20.45 -13.39
C GLY A 26 11.60 -20.46 -12.62
N ALA A 27 10.88 -21.58 -12.66
CA ALA A 27 9.69 -21.78 -11.84
C ALA A 27 9.64 -23.23 -11.33
N ILE A 28 9.63 -23.42 -10.02
CA ILE A 28 9.54 -24.75 -9.40
C ILE A 28 8.06 -25.12 -9.26
N TYR A 29 7.67 -26.14 -10.02
CA TYR A 29 6.35 -26.76 -9.99
C TYR A 29 6.39 -27.98 -9.07
N GLY A 30 5.74 -27.88 -7.91
CA GLY A 30 5.68 -28.97 -6.94
C GLY A 30 4.54 -28.77 -5.94
N ARG A 31 4.11 -29.86 -5.30
CA ARG A 31 3.17 -29.84 -4.17
C ARG A 31 3.86 -29.50 -2.84
N THR A 32 5.18 -29.68 -2.77
CA THR A 32 6.04 -29.33 -1.63
C THR A 32 6.74 -28.00 -1.86
N ARG A 33 7.31 -27.42 -0.79
CA ARG A 33 8.27 -26.30 -0.89
C ARG A 33 9.55 -26.79 -1.60
N PRO A 34 10.34 -25.89 -2.22
CA PRO A 34 11.71 -26.20 -2.65
C PRO A 34 12.54 -26.74 -1.49
N ASN A 35 13.53 -27.59 -1.80
CA ASN A 35 14.54 -28.05 -0.84
C ASN A 35 15.88 -27.36 -1.13
N ASP A 36 16.82 -27.39 -0.18
CA ASP A 36 18.14 -26.77 -0.34
C ASP A 36 18.86 -27.20 -1.62
N LEU A 37 18.78 -28.47 -2.03
CA LEU A 37 19.45 -28.95 -3.24
C LEU A 37 18.92 -28.30 -4.53
N LEU A 38 17.61 -28.04 -4.60
CA LEU A 38 17.00 -27.31 -5.72
C LEU A 38 17.38 -25.82 -5.70
N ILE A 39 17.47 -25.22 -4.51
CA ILE A 39 17.86 -23.81 -4.35
C ILE A 39 19.35 -23.61 -4.65
N ASP A 40 20.22 -24.50 -4.18
CA ASP A 40 21.65 -24.55 -4.49
C ASP A 40 21.90 -24.65 -6.00
N ASN A 41 21.29 -25.63 -6.66
CA ASN A 41 21.38 -25.80 -8.11
C ASN A 41 20.85 -24.62 -8.92
N LEU A 42 19.95 -23.82 -8.35
CA LEU A 42 19.30 -22.69 -9.01
C LEU A 42 20.07 -21.37 -8.79
N LEU A 43 20.58 -21.14 -7.58
CA LEU A 43 21.34 -19.93 -7.24
C LEU A 43 22.80 -20.00 -7.72
N THR A 44 23.51 -21.10 -7.43
CA THR A 44 24.94 -21.25 -7.75
C THR A 44 25.18 -21.12 -9.26
N ARG A 45 24.24 -21.58 -10.11
CA ARG A 45 24.30 -21.42 -11.57
C ARG A 45 24.22 -19.98 -12.09
N LEU A 46 23.80 -19.01 -11.27
CA LEU A 46 23.66 -17.60 -11.67
C LEU A 46 24.98 -16.82 -11.56
N GLU A 47 25.90 -17.25 -10.70
CA GLU A 47 27.16 -16.54 -10.43
C GLU A 47 28.38 -17.21 -11.09
N ASP A 48 28.30 -18.52 -11.35
CA ASP A 48 29.42 -19.36 -11.78
C ASP A 48 29.96 -19.09 -13.21
N ARG A 49 29.24 -18.31 -14.04
CA ARG A 49 29.57 -18.13 -15.47
C ARG A 49 29.29 -16.71 -15.98
N PRO A 50 30.28 -16.00 -16.57
CA PRO A 50 30.03 -14.75 -17.26
C PRO A 50 29.20 -15.00 -18.54
N ILE A 51 28.15 -14.20 -18.72
CA ILE A 51 27.30 -14.24 -19.91
C ILE A 51 28.07 -13.57 -21.06
N VAL A 52 28.31 -14.33 -22.13
CA VAL A 52 29.02 -13.83 -23.32
C VAL A 52 28.01 -13.52 -24.42
N ILE A 53 27.94 -12.25 -24.85
CA ILE A 53 27.02 -11.80 -25.90
C ILE A 53 27.83 -11.26 -27.08
N ALA A 54 27.68 -11.87 -28.25
CA ALA A 54 28.17 -11.32 -29.51
C ALA A 54 27.09 -10.42 -30.13
N SER A 55 27.37 -9.12 -30.29
CA SER A 55 26.44 -8.15 -30.88
C SER A 55 27.18 -7.01 -31.58
N ALA A 56 26.69 -6.59 -32.75
CA ALA A 56 27.29 -5.54 -33.60
C ALA A 56 28.81 -5.70 -33.83
N GLY A 57 29.27 -6.94 -34.05
CA GLY A 57 30.69 -7.27 -34.26
C GLY A 57 31.57 -7.20 -33.00
N LYS A 58 31.00 -6.94 -31.81
CA LYS A 58 31.71 -6.92 -30.53
C LYS A 58 31.29 -8.11 -29.66
N VAL A 59 32.22 -8.62 -28.87
CA VAL A 59 31.96 -9.62 -27.82
C VAL A 59 31.93 -8.90 -26.48
N TRP A 60 30.81 -9.03 -25.77
CA TRP A 60 30.58 -8.49 -24.44
C TRP A 60 30.67 -9.60 -23.41
N HIS A 61 31.38 -9.35 -22.31
CA HIS A 61 31.47 -10.25 -21.16
C HIS A 61 30.74 -9.61 -19.98
N ILE A 62 29.63 -10.20 -19.56
CA ILE A 62 28.75 -9.68 -18.52
C ILE A 62 28.85 -10.58 -17.29
N SER A 63 29.25 -10.03 -16.15
CA SER A 63 29.15 -10.70 -14.85
C SER A 63 27.81 -10.34 -14.22
N ALA A 64 26.96 -11.33 -14.00
CA ALA A 64 25.81 -11.20 -13.10
C ALA A 64 26.29 -11.44 -11.66
N LYS A 65 25.65 -10.77 -10.69
CA LYS A 65 25.79 -10.99 -9.25
C LYS A 65 24.44 -10.74 -8.59
N ILE A 66 24.08 -11.53 -7.57
CA ILE A 66 22.78 -11.35 -6.90
C ILE A 66 22.93 -10.25 -5.84
N TYR A 67 22.50 -9.02 -6.15
CA TYR A 67 22.74 -7.86 -5.27
C TYR A 67 21.85 -7.84 -4.01
N ARG A 68 20.54 -8.08 -4.18
CA ARG A 68 19.53 -8.19 -3.12
C ARG A 68 18.44 -9.17 -3.54
N GLY A 69 17.59 -9.58 -2.61
CA GLY A 69 16.38 -10.37 -2.90
C GLY A 69 15.18 -9.89 -2.09
N VAL A 70 13.97 -10.17 -2.58
CA VAL A 70 12.71 -9.85 -1.90
C VAL A 70 11.75 -11.04 -2.05
N ALA A 71 11.11 -11.43 -0.94
CA ALA A 71 10.00 -12.38 -0.93
C ALA A 71 9.19 -12.24 0.37
N ASP A 72 8.07 -12.94 0.49
CA ASP A 72 7.32 -13.01 1.76
C ASP A 72 8.09 -13.77 2.87
N MET A 73 7.62 -13.67 4.12
CA MET A 73 8.28 -14.30 5.27
C MET A 73 8.27 -15.85 5.25
N ALA A 74 7.27 -16.48 4.64
CA ALA A 74 7.23 -17.94 4.52
C ALA A 74 8.15 -18.44 3.39
N ALA A 75 8.34 -17.65 2.33
CA ALA A 75 9.38 -17.87 1.34
C ALA A 75 10.79 -17.68 1.92
N GLN A 76 11.05 -16.62 2.69
CA GLN A 76 12.31 -16.48 3.44
C GLN A 76 12.57 -17.68 4.35
N GLN A 77 11.57 -18.11 5.14
CA GLN A 77 11.73 -19.29 5.99
C GLN A 77 12.05 -20.56 5.19
N ALA A 78 11.50 -20.72 3.99
CA ALA A 78 11.82 -21.86 3.12
C ALA A 78 13.26 -21.82 2.57
N LEU A 79 13.78 -20.62 2.27
CA LEU A 79 15.14 -20.41 1.74
C LEU A 79 16.22 -20.45 2.85
N PHE A 80 15.95 -19.83 3.99
CA PHE A 80 16.94 -19.49 5.02
C PHE A 80 16.69 -20.17 6.37
N GLY A 81 15.59 -20.92 6.54
CA GLY A 81 15.15 -21.44 7.84
C GLY A 81 14.66 -20.37 8.83
N ILE A 82 14.80 -19.08 8.49
CA ILE A 82 14.38 -17.91 9.26
C ILE A 82 13.58 -16.96 8.35
N PRO A 83 12.61 -16.20 8.88
CA PRO A 83 12.29 -16.03 10.29
C PRO A 83 11.49 -17.19 10.91
N ARG A 84 11.44 -17.26 12.25
CA ARG A 84 10.80 -18.35 13.02
C ARG A 84 9.91 -17.81 14.13
N TRP A 85 8.60 -17.68 13.84
CA TRP A 85 7.59 -17.06 14.72
C TRP A 85 7.57 -17.56 16.18
N ASN A 86 7.90 -18.83 16.42
CA ASN A 86 7.84 -19.48 17.73
C ASN A 86 9.22 -19.71 18.39
N SER A 87 10.29 -19.14 17.83
CA SER A 87 11.63 -19.17 18.39
C SER A 87 11.88 -17.97 19.30
N ASP A 88 12.79 -18.07 20.25
CA ASP A 88 13.28 -16.94 21.02
C ASP A 88 14.00 -15.93 20.12
N TYR A 89 14.87 -16.37 19.22
CA TYR A 89 15.67 -15.51 18.34
C TYR A 89 15.24 -15.67 16.87
N GLY A 90 13.95 -15.46 16.64
CA GLY A 90 13.25 -15.77 15.39
C GLY A 90 13.30 -14.70 14.30
N CYS A 91 13.76 -13.47 14.59
CA CYS A 91 13.82 -12.42 13.57
C CYS A 91 14.96 -12.66 12.56
N SER A 92 14.67 -12.46 11.27
CA SER A 92 15.62 -12.63 10.16
C SER A 92 16.58 -11.45 9.96
N LYS A 93 16.44 -10.35 10.73
CA LYS A 93 17.28 -9.14 10.62
C LYS A 93 18.01 -8.75 11.91
N CYS A 94 17.50 -9.11 13.09
CA CYS A 94 18.09 -8.75 14.39
C CYS A 94 18.03 -9.89 15.41
N LEU A 95 18.71 -9.68 16.54
CA LEU A 95 18.78 -10.57 17.70
C LEU A 95 17.76 -10.19 18.81
N LEU A 96 16.63 -9.55 18.44
CA LEU A 96 15.52 -9.34 19.37
C LEU A 96 15.02 -10.69 19.90
N ARG A 97 14.96 -10.83 21.22
CA ARG A 97 14.35 -12.00 21.87
C ARG A 97 12.82 -11.84 21.92
N GLY A 98 12.10 -12.77 21.32
CA GLY A 98 10.65 -12.90 21.48
C GLY A 98 10.28 -13.33 22.91
N ILE A 99 9.19 -12.78 23.43
CA ILE A 99 8.69 -13.00 24.80
C ILE A 99 7.36 -13.76 24.70
N ARG A 100 7.05 -14.64 25.65
CA ARG A 100 5.73 -15.29 25.71
C ARG A 100 4.76 -14.49 26.58
N VAL A 101 3.63 -14.13 26.01
CA VAL A 101 2.48 -13.47 26.67
C VAL A 101 1.23 -14.22 26.24
N ASP A 102 0.45 -14.72 27.20
CA ASP A 102 -0.82 -15.42 26.98
C ASP A 102 -0.75 -16.53 25.90
N GLY A 103 0.33 -17.33 25.94
CA GLY A 103 0.61 -18.41 24.99
C GLY A 103 1.15 -17.97 23.62
N SER A 104 1.16 -16.65 23.33
CA SER A 104 1.63 -16.07 22.06
C SER A 104 3.05 -15.52 22.18
N GLN A 105 3.83 -15.55 21.09
CA GLN A 105 5.18 -14.99 21.04
C GLN A 105 5.11 -13.53 20.54
N VAL A 106 5.41 -12.57 21.42
CA VAL A 106 5.41 -11.12 21.16
C VAL A 106 6.84 -10.59 20.99
N TRP A 107 7.00 -9.50 20.24
CA TRP A 107 8.30 -9.09 19.70
C TRP A 107 8.61 -7.62 19.93
N PHE A 108 8.92 -7.23 21.16
CA PHE A 108 9.36 -5.87 21.49
C PHE A 108 10.33 -5.86 22.68
N ASN A 109 11.24 -4.87 22.70
CA ASN A 109 12.07 -4.61 23.88
C ASN A 109 11.24 -3.90 24.95
N GLN A 110 11.17 -4.47 26.15
CA GLN A 110 10.48 -3.87 27.30
C GLN A 110 11.19 -2.60 27.77
N ASP A 111 12.53 -2.60 27.73
CA ASP A 111 13.38 -1.49 28.22
C ASP A 111 13.56 -0.35 27.19
N GLY A 112 12.86 -0.40 26.05
CA GLY A 112 12.98 0.59 24.97
C GLY A 112 14.32 0.60 24.22
N THR A 113 15.25 -0.30 24.55
CA THR A 113 16.54 -0.48 23.88
C THR A 113 16.38 -0.81 22.39
N GLN A 114 17.40 -0.52 21.58
CA GLN A 114 17.44 -0.95 20.18
C GLN A 114 17.96 -2.39 20.08
N ALA A 115 17.28 -3.23 19.31
CA ALA A 115 17.72 -4.60 19.08
C ALA A 115 19.00 -4.63 18.22
N GLN A 116 19.97 -5.45 18.62
CA GLN A 116 21.22 -5.65 17.87
C GLN A 116 20.92 -6.28 16.50
N MET A 117 21.36 -5.63 15.42
CA MET A 117 21.25 -6.17 14.06
C MET A 117 22.20 -7.36 13.85
N ARG A 118 21.79 -8.34 13.06
CA ARG A 118 22.66 -9.46 12.65
C ARG A 118 23.59 -9.01 11.53
N SER A 119 24.87 -9.38 11.60
CA SER A 119 25.83 -9.15 10.51
C SER A 119 25.70 -10.23 9.42
N PRO A 120 26.15 -9.97 8.17
CA PRO A 120 26.17 -10.98 7.10
C PRO A 120 26.87 -12.29 7.48
N GLU A 121 27.95 -12.21 8.25
CA GLU A 121 28.79 -13.33 8.67
C GLU A 121 28.09 -14.14 9.78
N SER A 122 27.35 -13.45 10.66
CA SER A 122 26.70 -14.07 11.82
C SER A 122 25.73 -15.19 11.45
N TYR A 123 25.08 -15.14 10.27
CA TYR A 123 24.15 -16.20 9.84
C TYR A 123 24.84 -17.54 9.58
N LEU A 124 26.11 -17.52 9.16
CA LEU A 124 26.87 -18.74 8.93
C LEU A 124 27.34 -19.33 10.26
N SER A 125 27.96 -18.52 11.13
CA SER A 125 28.40 -18.98 12.46
C SER A 125 27.23 -19.39 13.36
N ASP A 126 26.12 -18.66 13.35
CA ASP A 126 24.89 -19.02 14.07
C ASP A 126 24.32 -20.34 13.53
N GLY A 127 24.40 -20.57 12.22
CA GLY A 127 23.91 -21.79 11.55
C GLY A 127 24.77 -23.02 11.82
N ASP A 128 26.09 -22.89 11.86
CA ASP A 128 27.01 -23.99 12.20
C ASP A 128 26.95 -24.35 13.69
N LEU A 129 26.80 -23.35 14.57
CA LEU A 129 26.63 -23.54 16.02
C LEU A 129 25.18 -23.86 16.46
N GLN A 130 24.20 -23.73 15.56
CA GLN A 130 22.76 -23.90 15.79
C GLN A 130 22.19 -22.96 16.88
N ILE A 131 22.75 -21.77 17.01
CA ILE A 131 22.36 -20.75 18.00
C ILE A 131 21.48 -19.65 17.37
N ASN A 132 21.02 -18.71 18.21
CA ASN A 132 20.30 -17.51 17.78
C ASN A 132 19.14 -17.79 16.79
N GLY A 133 18.45 -18.91 17.01
CA GLY A 133 17.27 -19.34 16.24
C GLY A 133 17.57 -20.03 14.91
N ILE A 134 18.80 -19.99 14.40
CA ILE A 134 19.20 -20.66 13.16
C ILE A 134 19.47 -22.14 13.46
N GLN A 135 19.02 -23.06 12.59
CA GLN A 135 19.13 -24.51 12.82
C GLN A 135 20.20 -25.21 11.98
N ARG A 136 20.66 -24.55 10.92
CA ARG A 136 21.75 -24.96 10.02
C ARG A 136 22.09 -23.79 9.09
N VAL A 137 23.27 -23.81 8.49
CA VAL A 137 23.52 -23.07 7.25
C VAL A 137 22.68 -23.67 6.12
N THR A 138 21.89 -22.85 5.41
CA THR A 138 21.19 -23.28 4.19
C THR A 138 22.01 -22.99 2.94
N ALA A 139 21.64 -23.61 1.81
CA ALA A 139 22.23 -23.28 0.52
C ALA A 139 22.08 -21.78 0.18
N ALA A 140 20.90 -21.20 0.41
CA ALA A 140 20.63 -19.79 0.13
C ALA A 140 21.53 -18.86 0.97
N MET A 141 21.78 -19.18 2.25
CA MET A 141 22.66 -18.38 3.13
C MET A 141 24.10 -18.25 2.61
N ARG A 142 24.59 -19.22 1.83
CA ARG A 142 25.95 -19.21 1.28
C ARG A 142 26.10 -18.27 0.09
N VAL A 143 25.01 -18.03 -0.65
CA VAL A 143 24.97 -17.11 -1.80
C VAL A 143 24.52 -15.72 -1.35
N MET A 144 23.52 -15.64 -0.47
CA MET A 144 22.97 -14.38 0.02
C MET A 144 22.60 -14.44 1.50
N PRO A 145 23.16 -13.57 2.37
CA PRO A 145 22.79 -13.51 3.77
C PRO A 145 21.38 -12.90 3.94
N PRO A 146 20.54 -13.40 4.88
CA PRO A 146 19.21 -12.85 5.16
C PRO A 146 19.18 -11.36 5.54
N SER A 147 20.30 -10.77 5.93
CA SER A 147 20.42 -9.31 6.13
C SER A 147 20.12 -8.51 4.86
N ILE A 148 20.52 -8.98 3.67
CA ILE A 148 20.29 -8.29 2.38
C ILE A 148 19.15 -8.87 1.54
N PHE A 149 18.51 -9.93 2.04
CA PHE A 149 17.25 -10.47 1.48
C PHE A 149 16.08 -9.97 2.34
N SER A 150 15.21 -9.14 1.77
CA SER A 150 14.19 -8.41 2.53
C SER A 150 12.79 -8.99 2.38
N SER A 151 11.92 -8.65 3.33
CA SER A 151 10.52 -9.09 3.28
C SER A 151 9.76 -8.13 2.38
N ASP A 152 8.85 -8.66 1.57
CA ASP A 152 7.83 -7.82 0.93
C ASP A 152 7.06 -7.07 2.04
N ALA A 153 7.33 -5.77 2.16
CA ALA A 153 6.82 -4.95 3.25
C ALA A 153 5.31 -4.75 3.16
N LEU A 154 4.76 -4.71 1.94
CA LEU A 154 3.32 -4.64 1.72
C LEU A 154 2.70 -5.97 2.14
N HIS A 155 3.19 -7.11 1.63
CA HIS A 155 2.70 -8.44 2.03
C HIS A 155 2.79 -8.71 3.54
N VAL A 156 3.81 -8.19 4.25
CA VAL A 156 3.89 -8.30 5.73
C VAL A 156 2.80 -7.46 6.43
N CYS A 157 2.38 -6.35 5.83
CA CYS A 157 1.23 -5.58 6.26
C CYS A 157 -0.07 -6.31 5.92
N SER A 158 -0.39 -6.48 4.63
CA SER A 158 -1.70 -6.96 4.17
C SER A 158 -2.03 -8.34 4.71
N GLU A 159 -1.23 -9.36 4.35
CA GLU A 159 -1.38 -10.76 4.78
C GLU A 159 -0.91 -11.00 6.22
N GLY A 160 -0.81 -9.94 7.02
CA GLY A 160 -0.36 -9.97 8.40
C GLY A 160 -1.14 -9.00 9.25
N ILE A 161 -0.53 -7.86 9.51
CA ILE A 161 -1.04 -6.85 10.42
C ILE A 161 -2.45 -6.39 10.00
N THR A 162 -2.71 -6.15 8.71
CA THR A 162 -4.04 -5.79 8.20
C THR A 162 -5.05 -6.92 8.38
N LYS A 163 -4.76 -8.14 7.88
CA LYS A 163 -5.64 -9.33 7.97
C LYS A 163 -5.99 -9.69 9.41
N ASP A 164 -5.00 -9.67 10.32
CA ASP A 164 -5.17 -9.94 11.75
C ASP A 164 -6.07 -8.90 12.46
N ARG A 165 -6.13 -7.65 11.96
CA ARG A 165 -6.97 -6.58 12.53
C ARG A 165 -8.37 -6.55 11.92
N LEU A 166 -8.53 -6.95 10.66
CA LEU A 166 -9.84 -7.01 10.00
C LEU A 166 -10.76 -8.12 10.56
N GLN A 167 -10.21 -9.17 11.17
CA GLN A 167 -10.98 -10.25 11.81
C GLN A 167 -11.72 -9.81 13.11
N GLY A 168 -11.57 -8.56 13.55
CA GLY A 168 -12.19 -8.04 14.77
C GLY A 168 -13.70 -7.81 14.68
N ARG A 169 -14.40 -8.00 15.82
CA ARG A 169 -15.86 -7.77 15.97
C ARG A 169 -16.36 -6.38 15.52
N ALA A 170 -15.48 -5.38 15.44
CA ALA A 170 -15.81 -4.04 14.97
C ALA A 170 -16.13 -4.03 13.46
N VAL A 171 -15.34 -4.73 12.63
CA VAL A 171 -15.54 -4.77 11.16
C VAL A 171 -16.87 -5.43 10.81
N GLN A 172 -17.26 -6.47 11.54
CA GLN A 172 -18.55 -7.16 11.37
C GLN A 172 -19.77 -6.22 11.49
N ARG A 173 -19.67 -5.12 12.25
CA ARG A 173 -20.74 -4.10 12.32
C ARG A 173 -20.87 -3.28 11.04
N MET A 174 -19.80 -3.15 10.26
CA MET A 174 -19.79 -2.38 9.01
C MET A 174 -20.05 -3.21 7.75
N LYS A 175 -20.31 -4.53 7.87
CA LYS A 175 -20.51 -5.43 6.72
C LYS A 175 -21.42 -4.85 5.64
N LYS A 176 -22.56 -4.26 6.04
CA LYS A 176 -23.52 -3.64 5.11
C LYS A 176 -22.98 -2.43 4.35
N CYS A 177 -22.11 -1.63 4.97
CA CYS A 177 -21.54 -0.44 4.36
C CYS A 177 -20.34 -0.79 3.47
N LEU A 178 -19.50 -1.76 3.87
CA LEU A 178 -18.43 -2.28 3.00
C LEU A 178 -18.99 -2.93 1.73
N LEU A 179 -20.15 -3.59 1.81
CA LEU A 179 -20.88 -4.12 0.66
C LEU A 179 -21.59 -3.05 -0.19
N ALA A 180 -21.71 -1.81 0.31
CA ALA A 180 -22.20 -0.67 -0.45
C ALA A 180 -21.06 0.14 -1.10
N THR A 181 -19.81 -0.02 -0.63
CA THR A 181 -18.64 0.64 -1.23
C THR A 181 -18.42 0.19 -2.67
N SER A 182 -18.55 1.12 -3.60
CA SER A 182 -18.19 0.91 -5.01
C SER A 182 -16.75 1.36 -5.25
N THR A 183 -15.82 0.43 -5.44
CA THR A 183 -14.42 0.76 -5.80
C THR A 183 -14.23 0.92 -7.32
N HIS A 184 -13.06 1.43 -7.72
CA HIS A 184 -12.72 1.71 -9.12
C HIS A 184 -12.39 0.47 -9.97
N THR A 185 -12.02 -0.66 -9.35
CA THR A 185 -11.55 -1.85 -10.07
C THR A 185 -12.65 -2.92 -10.24
N TYR A 186 -12.35 -3.99 -10.99
CA TYR A 186 -13.25 -5.14 -11.08
C TYR A 186 -13.22 -6.05 -9.83
N ALA A 187 -12.37 -5.78 -8.84
CA ALA A 187 -12.23 -6.60 -7.62
C ALA A 187 -13.47 -6.55 -6.69
N ASN A 188 -14.41 -5.62 -6.92
CA ASN A 188 -15.72 -5.50 -6.25
C ASN A 188 -16.56 -6.79 -6.20
N ALA A 189 -16.19 -7.85 -6.92
CA ALA A 189 -16.90 -9.13 -6.95
C ALA A 189 -16.46 -10.15 -5.88
N ILE A 190 -15.32 -9.93 -5.19
CA ILE A 190 -14.65 -10.98 -4.40
C ILE A 190 -14.96 -10.92 -2.89
N ILE A 191 -15.38 -9.76 -2.37
CA ILE A 191 -15.69 -9.58 -0.94
C ILE A 191 -17.20 -9.41 -0.78
N LEU A 192 -17.91 -10.52 -0.98
CA LEU A 192 -19.36 -10.63 -0.79
C LEU A 192 -19.71 -10.79 0.70
N ALA A 193 -18.73 -11.14 1.52
CA ALA A 193 -18.79 -11.28 2.95
C ALA A 193 -17.43 -10.93 3.61
N ILE A 194 -17.45 -10.54 4.90
CA ILE A 194 -16.20 -10.41 5.70
C ILE A 194 -15.60 -11.81 5.95
N GLU A 195 -16.46 -12.82 5.88
CA GLU A 195 -16.17 -14.24 5.91
C GLU A 195 -15.34 -14.71 4.70
N ASP A 196 -15.23 -13.90 3.62
CA ASP A 196 -14.35 -14.17 2.48
C ASP A 196 -12.90 -13.72 2.72
N LEU A 197 -12.64 -12.85 3.71
CA LEU A 197 -11.30 -12.29 4.01
C LEU A 197 -10.17 -13.32 4.17
N PRO A 198 -10.38 -14.57 4.67
CA PRO A 198 -9.32 -15.57 4.68
C PRO A 198 -8.80 -15.91 3.27
N ASN A 199 -9.69 -15.90 2.28
CA ASN A 199 -9.43 -16.25 0.88
C ASN A 199 -8.97 -15.06 0.04
N CYS A 200 -9.26 -13.83 0.47
CA CYS A 200 -8.76 -12.61 -0.17
C CYS A 200 -7.24 -12.56 -0.17
N SER A 201 -6.70 -12.03 -1.27
CA SER A 201 -5.28 -11.71 -1.40
C SER A 201 -4.91 -10.42 -0.64
N GLY A 202 -3.62 -10.21 -0.42
CA GLY A 202 -3.11 -9.06 0.32
C GLY A 202 -3.58 -7.71 -0.25
N SER A 203 -3.54 -7.51 -1.56
CA SER A 203 -4.00 -6.26 -2.17
C SER A 203 -5.49 -6.00 -1.94
N GLU A 204 -6.34 -7.03 -1.99
CA GLU A 204 -7.78 -6.91 -1.72
C GLU A 204 -8.06 -6.60 -0.23
N ILE A 205 -7.22 -7.14 0.66
CA ILE A 205 -7.27 -6.88 2.10
C ILE A 205 -6.88 -5.44 2.44
N ASP A 206 -5.83 -4.91 1.81
CA ASP A 206 -5.42 -3.52 2.02
C ASP A 206 -6.44 -2.55 1.40
N GLU A 207 -7.01 -2.82 0.22
CA GLU A 207 -8.10 -2.02 -0.36
C GLU A 207 -9.31 -1.93 0.58
N VAL A 208 -9.72 -3.04 1.22
CA VAL A 208 -10.77 -3.00 2.24
C VAL A 208 -10.33 -2.22 3.47
N ALA A 209 -9.11 -2.42 3.98
CA ALA A 209 -8.63 -1.74 5.18
C ALA A 209 -8.43 -0.24 5.00
N PHE A 210 -8.03 0.19 3.80
CA PHE A 210 -7.88 1.60 3.43
C PHE A 210 -9.18 2.38 3.52
N VAL A 211 -10.34 1.71 3.38
CA VAL A 211 -11.67 2.28 3.65
C VAL A 211 -12.16 1.94 5.06
N ALA A 212 -11.99 0.68 5.52
CA ALA A 212 -12.61 0.20 6.74
C ALA A 212 -12.02 0.81 8.02
N PHE A 213 -10.70 0.89 8.14
CA PHE A 213 -10.06 1.47 9.33
C PHE A 213 -10.41 2.94 9.56
N PRO A 214 -10.32 3.87 8.57
CA PRO A 214 -10.69 5.26 8.77
C PRO A 214 -12.16 5.45 9.11
N VAL A 215 -13.07 4.66 8.51
CA VAL A 215 -14.50 4.72 8.82
C VAL A 215 -14.78 4.27 10.25
N LEU A 216 -14.20 3.15 10.71
CA LEU A 216 -14.37 2.66 12.09
C LEU A 216 -14.00 3.69 13.15
N ALA A 217 -12.98 4.50 12.87
CA ALA A 217 -12.54 5.58 13.74
C ALA A 217 -13.45 6.81 13.62
N ALA A 218 -13.78 7.26 12.40
CA ALA A 218 -14.64 8.40 12.14
C ALA A 218 -16.05 8.23 12.74
N VAL A 219 -16.65 7.04 12.63
CA VAL A 219 -17.99 6.75 13.17
C VAL A 219 -17.96 6.29 14.64
N SER A 220 -16.79 6.40 15.30
CA SER A 220 -16.57 6.02 16.71
C SER A 220 -16.98 4.56 17.05
N ALA A 221 -16.85 3.64 16.08
CA ALA A 221 -17.21 2.22 16.25
C ALA A 221 -16.21 1.44 17.13
N ILE A 222 -15.02 2.00 17.38
CA ILE A 222 -13.97 1.46 18.24
C ILE A 222 -14.15 2.04 19.66
N PRO A 223 -14.47 1.24 20.70
CA PRO A 223 -14.84 1.78 22.02
C PRO A 223 -13.75 2.54 22.80
N SER A 224 -12.50 2.48 22.36
CA SER A 224 -11.38 3.25 22.95
C SER A 224 -10.84 4.23 21.92
N PRO A 225 -11.02 5.55 22.11
CA PRO A 225 -10.46 6.58 21.24
C PRO A 225 -8.94 6.47 21.08
N VAL A 226 -8.22 6.00 22.11
CA VAL A 226 -6.77 5.78 22.06
C VAL A 226 -6.42 4.60 21.15
N ALA A 227 -7.26 3.55 21.12
CA ALA A 227 -7.09 2.43 20.21
C ALA A 227 -7.46 2.81 18.76
N ALA A 228 -8.50 3.61 18.58
CA ALA A 228 -8.86 4.17 17.28
C ALA A 228 -7.72 5.04 16.72
N ALA A 229 -7.18 5.96 17.52
CA ALA A 229 -6.03 6.78 17.16
C ALA A 229 -4.83 5.94 16.71
N SER A 230 -4.52 4.84 17.42
CA SER A 230 -3.40 3.96 17.04
C SER A 230 -3.69 3.12 15.79
N LEU A 231 -4.96 2.81 15.48
CA LEU A 231 -5.33 2.17 14.20
C LEU A 231 -5.19 3.15 13.03
N ILE A 232 -5.55 4.43 13.23
CA ILE A 232 -5.42 5.46 12.18
C ILE A 232 -3.97 5.88 11.97
N GLY A 233 -3.14 5.88 13.02
CA GLY A 233 -1.69 6.00 12.85
C GLY A 233 -1.09 4.89 11.97
N TYR A 234 -1.49 3.63 12.21
CA TYR A 234 -1.07 2.51 11.36
C TYR A 234 -1.56 2.67 9.90
N TRP A 235 -2.86 2.92 9.71
CA TRP A 235 -3.46 3.16 8.38
C TRP A 235 -2.78 4.31 7.63
N LEU A 236 -2.48 5.42 8.31
CA LEU A 236 -1.86 6.59 7.68
C LEU A 236 -0.41 6.29 7.26
N SER A 237 0.38 5.65 8.13
CA SER A 237 1.71 5.15 7.75
C SER A 237 1.65 4.24 6.52
N LEU A 238 0.66 3.34 6.42
CA LEU A 238 0.47 2.52 5.20
C LEU A 238 0.12 3.36 3.97
N ARG A 239 -0.85 4.28 4.05
CA ARG A 239 -1.27 5.09 2.90
C ARG A 239 -0.16 6.01 2.39
N MET A 240 0.70 6.51 3.29
CA MET A 240 1.87 7.30 2.91
C MET A 240 2.92 6.49 2.14
N ILE A 241 3.28 5.29 2.62
CA ILE A 241 4.28 4.43 1.92
C ILE A 241 3.71 3.77 0.66
N ALA A 242 2.40 3.49 0.61
CA ALA A 242 1.74 2.89 -0.56
C ALA A 242 1.57 3.89 -1.72
N LYS A 243 1.51 5.20 -1.46
CA LYS A 243 1.38 6.24 -2.49
C LYS A 243 2.73 6.64 -3.08
N THR A 244 3.40 5.66 -3.70
CA THR A 244 4.77 5.74 -4.22
C THR A 244 5.07 6.95 -5.10
N THR A 245 4.09 7.49 -5.85
CA THR A 245 4.22 8.73 -6.64
C THR A 245 4.54 9.99 -5.84
N ARG A 246 4.36 9.99 -4.51
CA ARG A 246 4.59 11.13 -3.62
C ARG A 246 5.57 10.82 -2.48
N LEU A 247 6.31 9.72 -2.58
CA LEU A 247 7.22 9.29 -1.52
C LEU A 247 8.53 10.10 -1.57
N THR A 248 8.55 11.25 -0.88
CA THR A 248 9.77 12.04 -0.62
C THR A 248 10.43 11.61 0.70
N THR A 249 11.67 12.03 0.93
CA THR A 249 12.36 11.84 2.22
C THR A 249 11.54 12.40 3.39
N ASP A 250 10.93 13.57 3.23
CA ASP A 250 10.10 14.19 4.27
C ASP A 250 8.85 13.33 4.56
N VAL A 251 8.19 12.82 3.53
CA VAL A 251 7.04 11.91 3.64
C VAL A 251 7.46 10.59 4.33
N ILE A 252 8.66 10.08 4.05
CA ILE A 252 9.26 8.91 4.72
C ILE A 252 9.49 9.20 6.21
N GLU A 253 10.13 10.32 6.56
CA GLU A 253 10.40 10.69 7.96
C GLU A 253 9.11 10.91 8.76
N ILE A 254 8.11 11.55 8.16
CA ILE A 254 6.77 11.72 8.76
C ILE A 254 6.11 10.36 8.97
N ALA A 255 6.10 9.49 7.95
CA ALA A 255 5.51 8.15 8.05
C ALA A 255 6.22 7.27 9.10
N GLN A 256 7.54 7.35 9.21
CA GLN A 256 8.36 6.72 10.25
C GLN A 256 8.01 7.24 11.65
N ARG A 257 7.80 8.55 11.81
CA ARG A 257 7.45 9.18 13.08
C ARG A 257 6.05 8.77 13.55
N ILE A 258 5.08 8.75 12.63
CA ILE A 258 3.71 8.24 12.86
C ILE A 258 3.78 6.75 13.26
N ALA A 259 4.56 5.95 12.54
CA ALA A 259 4.75 4.52 12.81
C ALA A 259 5.40 4.28 14.19
N GLY A 260 6.38 5.09 14.57
CA GLY A 260 7.05 5.02 15.87
C GLY A 260 6.12 5.33 17.06
N ILE A 261 5.29 6.36 16.95
CA ILE A 261 4.28 6.67 17.98
C ILE A 261 3.21 5.56 18.02
N THR A 262 2.77 5.07 16.87
CA THR A 262 1.82 3.95 16.74
C THR A 262 2.35 2.68 17.42
N LYS A 263 3.62 2.32 17.18
CA LYS A 263 4.31 1.22 17.83
C LYS A 263 4.29 1.36 19.36
N ALA A 264 4.62 2.54 19.87
CA ALA A 264 4.60 2.81 21.30
C ALA A 264 3.21 2.68 21.90
N LEU A 265 2.15 3.12 21.21
CA LEU A 265 0.77 2.89 21.64
C LEU A 265 0.41 1.41 21.67
N TRP A 266 0.73 0.64 20.62
CA TRP A 266 0.37 -0.79 20.55
C TRP A 266 1.04 -1.61 21.65
N ILE A 267 2.34 -1.38 21.90
CA ILE A 267 3.08 -2.01 23.00
C ILE A 267 2.48 -1.64 24.36
N SER A 268 2.10 -0.37 24.56
CA SER A 268 1.55 0.11 25.84
C SER A 268 0.12 -0.37 26.12
N MET A 269 -0.69 -0.57 25.08
CA MET A 269 -2.13 -0.85 25.20
C MET A 269 -2.47 -2.34 25.11
N ALA A 270 -1.74 -3.09 24.29
CA ALA A 270 -2.10 -4.45 23.92
C ALA A 270 -0.86 -5.27 23.50
N PRO A 271 0.17 -5.42 24.35
CA PRO A 271 1.45 -6.04 23.96
C PRO A 271 1.30 -7.43 23.33
N GLY A 272 0.28 -8.21 23.73
CA GLY A 272 -0.11 -9.50 23.13
C GLY A 272 -0.34 -9.47 21.62
N ILE A 273 -0.71 -8.33 21.03
CA ILE A 273 -0.99 -8.22 19.58
C ILE A 273 0.27 -7.90 18.75
N PHE A 274 1.42 -7.66 19.40
CA PHE A 274 2.65 -7.21 18.76
C PHE A 274 3.49 -8.40 18.25
N THR A 275 2.97 -9.04 17.20
CA THR A 275 3.56 -10.22 16.57
C THR A 275 4.88 -9.92 15.85
N MET A 276 5.58 -10.97 15.42
CA MET A 276 6.83 -10.85 14.65
C MET A 276 6.66 -10.04 13.33
N LYS A 277 5.45 -10.05 12.74
CA LYS A 277 5.11 -9.21 11.58
C LYS A 277 5.06 -7.73 11.97
N CYS A 278 4.46 -7.40 13.11
CA CYS A 278 4.45 -6.04 13.67
C CYS A 278 5.88 -5.55 13.94
N HIS A 279 6.70 -6.35 14.62
CA HIS A 279 8.11 -6.04 14.85
C HIS A 279 8.86 -5.78 13.54
N TRP A 280 8.80 -6.70 12.59
CA TRP A 280 9.51 -6.53 11.33
C TRP A 280 9.07 -5.25 10.60
N PHE A 281 7.77 -4.95 10.54
CA PHE A 281 7.28 -3.72 9.91
C PHE A 281 7.79 -2.47 10.64
N PHE A 282 7.57 -2.34 11.95
CA PHE A 282 7.88 -1.13 12.70
C PHE A 282 9.38 -0.92 12.98
N ASP A 283 10.20 -1.99 13.07
CA ASP A 283 11.63 -1.88 13.37
C ASP A 283 12.56 -2.06 12.17
N HIS A 284 12.11 -2.69 11.08
CA HIS A 284 12.93 -3.00 9.90
C HIS A 284 12.32 -2.41 8.62
N GLY A 285 11.09 -2.76 8.25
CA GLY A 285 10.42 -2.25 7.05
C GLY A 285 10.41 -0.72 6.99
N MET A 286 9.84 -0.08 8.01
CA MET A 286 9.79 1.39 8.11
C MET A 286 11.18 2.05 8.21
N ARG A 287 12.22 1.35 8.68
CA ARG A 287 13.56 1.91 8.89
C ARG A 287 14.56 1.69 7.74
N ALA A 288 14.36 0.66 6.91
CA ALA A 288 15.39 0.19 5.97
C ALA A 288 14.88 -0.10 4.55
N GLU A 289 13.55 -0.13 4.33
CA GLU A 289 12.96 -0.59 3.06
C GLU A 289 12.20 0.51 2.31
N LEU A 290 12.45 1.80 2.62
CA LEU A 290 11.76 2.95 1.99
C LEU A 290 12.58 3.69 0.92
N ASP A 291 13.86 3.31 0.70
CA ASP A 291 14.67 3.80 -0.43
C ASP A 291 14.38 2.99 -1.71
N ARG A 292 13.22 3.22 -2.34
CA ARG A 292 12.90 2.88 -3.77
C ARG A 292 11.53 3.42 -4.20
N PHE A 293 11.31 3.42 -5.52
CA PHE A 293 10.06 3.64 -6.30
C PHE A 293 9.95 4.97 -7.10
N PRO A 294 9.96 4.86 -8.45
CA PRO A 294 9.35 5.86 -9.34
C PRO A 294 8.27 5.25 -10.27
N MET A 295 7.42 6.10 -10.88
CA MET A 295 6.31 5.74 -11.78
C MET A 295 6.29 6.56 -13.09
N HIS A 296 5.46 6.13 -14.07
CA HIS A 296 5.39 6.62 -15.46
C HIS A 296 4.10 7.43 -15.80
N THR A 297 3.80 7.76 -17.07
CA THR A 297 4.14 9.05 -17.77
C THR A 297 2.95 9.56 -18.66
N PHE A 298 2.75 10.88 -18.90
CA PHE A 298 1.42 11.59 -19.01
C PHE A 298 0.53 11.50 -20.30
N VAL A 299 0.33 12.55 -21.13
CA VAL A 299 -0.56 12.67 -22.35
C VAL A 299 0.06 13.19 -23.69
N ASN A 300 1.36 13.22 -23.98
CA ASN A 300 2.44 12.40 -23.48
C ASN A 300 2.14 10.89 -23.69
N ASP A 301 2.02 10.03 -22.67
CA ASP A 301 2.12 8.56 -22.82
C ASP A 301 0.87 7.74 -22.38
N ASP A 302 0.51 7.72 -21.10
CA ASP A 302 -0.57 6.92 -20.48
C ASP A 302 -2.00 7.43 -20.73
N MET A 303 -2.16 8.74 -20.93
CA MET A 303 -3.46 9.38 -21.12
C MET A 303 -3.88 9.25 -22.58
N TYR A 304 -5.11 8.77 -22.80
CA TYR A 304 -5.69 8.70 -24.13
C TYR A 304 -7.22 8.67 -24.07
N ILE A 305 -7.86 8.98 -25.19
CA ILE A 305 -9.31 8.86 -25.36
C ILE A 305 -9.58 7.44 -25.89
N PRO A 306 -10.25 6.55 -25.13
CA PRO A 306 -10.55 5.22 -25.61
C PRO A 306 -11.65 5.24 -26.69
N THR A 307 -11.75 4.20 -27.52
CA THR A 307 -12.81 4.10 -28.53
C THR A 307 -14.21 4.09 -27.91
N ASN A 308 -15.19 4.61 -28.66
CA ASN A 308 -16.60 4.77 -28.26
C ASN A 308 -16.80 5.63 -26.99
N SER A 309 -15.99 6.70 -26.83
CA SER A 309 -16.06 7.63 -25.70
C SER A 309 -16.71 8.97 -26.03
N PHE A 310 -17.17 9.20 -27.26
CA PHE A 310 -17.90 10.42 -27.61
C PHE A 310 -19.32 10.40 -27.03
N VAL A 311 -19.81 11.58 -26.66
CA VAL A 311 -21.21 11.80 -26.24
C VAL A 311 -21.92 12.53 -27.37
N GLU A 312 -22.98 11.93 -27.91
CA GLU A 312 -23.74 12.52 -29.03
C GLU A 312 -24.65 13.67 -28.55
N GLU A 313 -25.30 13.49 -27.40
CA GLU A 313 -26.17 14.51 -26.79
C GLU A 313 -25.80 14.79 -25.32
N VAL A 314 -25.57 16.06 -25.00
CA VAL A 314 -25.35 16.55 -23.64
C VAL A 314 -26.70 16.91 -23.02
N ILE A 315 -27.03 16.43 -21.83
CA ILE A 315 -28.33 16.72 -21.19
C ILE A 315 -28.47 18.20 -20.86
N ASN A 316 -29.70 18.73 -20.97
CA ASN A 316 -29.99 20.17 -20.86
C ASN A 316 -29.44 20.83 -19.59
N GLU A 317 -29.52 20.16 -18.44
CA GLU A 317 -28.95 20.63 -17.16
C GLU A 317 -27.45 20.93 -17.31
N HIS A 318 -26.69 20.00 -17.90
CA HIS A 318 -25.28 20.21 -18.19
C HIS A 318 -25.07 21.29 -19.27
N GLN A 319 -25.91 21.38 -20.31
CA GLN A 319 -25.80 22.47 -21.30
C GLN A 319 -25.90 23.87 -20.65
N CYS A 320 -26.79 24.05 -19.66
CA CYS A 320 -26.97 25.32 -18.98
C CYS A 320 -25.75 25.76 -18.15
N PHE A 321 -24.99 24.82 -17.57
CA PHE A 321 -23.75 25.11 -16.85
C PHE A 321 -22.53 25.23 -17.78
N LEU A 322 -22.54 24.52 -18.91
CA LEU A 322 -21.40 24.44 -19.82
C LEU A 322 -21.47 25.53 -20.89
N LYS A 323 -20.76 26.63 -20.61
CA LYS A 323 -20.31 27.60 -21.63
C LYS A 323 -19.25 26.95 -22.53
N LEU A 324 -19.67 25.98 -23.34
CA LEU A 324 -18.82 25.24 -24.27
C LEU A 324 -18.08 26.20 -25.19
N GLN A 325 -16.76 26.04 -25.28
CA GLN A 325 -15.93 26.82 -26.19
C GLN A 325 -15.94 26.18 -27.58
N TYR A 326 -15.72 26.97 -28.62
CA TYR A 326 -15.65 26.46 -29.98
C TYR A 326 -14.54 25.40 -30.09
N GLY A 327 -14.92 24.18 -30.51
CA GLY A 327 -14.04 23.02 -30.59
C GLY A 327 -13.98 22.13 -29.33
N ASP A 328 -14.71 22.45 -28.26
CA ASP A 328 -14.94 21.52 -27.13
C ASP A 328 -15.84 20.35 -27.59
N ILE A 329 -15.39 19.12 -27.35
CA ILE A 329 -16.12 17.88 -27.70
C ILE A 329 -16.42 17.08 -26.42
N PRO A 330 -17.68 16.72 -26.15
CA PRO A 330 -18.07 16.00 -24.95
C PRO A 330 -17.68 14.52 -25.05
N LEU A 331 -17.05 14.02 -23.98
CA LEU A 331 -16.56 12.66 -23.84
C LEU A 331 -17.07 12.00 -22.54
N SER A 332 -17.48 10.74 -22.64
CA SER A 332 -18.00 9.93 -21.53
C SER A 332 -16.91 9.20 -20.76
N ARG A 333 -15.69 9.06 -21.32
CA ARG A 333 -14.55 8.35 -20.75
C ARG A 333 -13.21 8.99 -21.15
N LEU A 334 -12.21 8.81 -20.30
CA LEU A 334 -10.81 9.16 -20.53
C LEU A 334 -9.90 8.17 -19.80
N VAL A 335 -8.74 7.83 -20.35
CA VAL A 335 -7.69 7.08 -19.63
C VAL A 335 -6.64 8.07 -19.12
N ILE A 336 -6.15 7.89 -17.89
CA ILE A 336 -5.12 8.71 -17.24
C ILE A 336 -4.24 7.81 -16.38
N ARG A 337 -2.90 7.81 -16.59
CA ARG A 337 -1.94 6.94 -15.88
C ARG A 337 -2.38 5.46 -15.90
N GLY A 338 -2.73 4.96 -17.08
CA GLY A 338 -3.27 3.62 -17.32
C GLY A 338 -4.66 3.31 -16.75
N LYS A 339 -5.21 4.16 -15.85
CA LYS A 339 -6.51 3.99 -15.21
C LYS A 339 -7.63 4.61 -16.06
N VAL A 340 -8.74 3.90 -16.25
CA VAL A 340 -9.89 4.34 -17.07
C VAL A 340 -10.94 5.02 -16.19
N TYR A 341 -11.19 6.31 -16.44
CA TYR A 341 -12.18 7.12 -15.75
C TYR A 341 -13.42 7.33 -16.63
N ALA A 342 -14.58 7.53 -16.01
CA ALA A 342 -15.86 7.60 -16.71
C ALA A 342 -16.85 8.60 -16.08
N SER A 343 -17.73 9.17 -16.89
CA SER A 343 -18.84 10.02 -16.44
C SER A 343 -19.91 9.22 -15.69
N ARG A 344 -20.32 9.69 -14.51
CA ARG A 344 -21.48 9.17 -13.76
C ARG A 344 -22.78 9.20 -14.57
N THR A 345 -22.92 10.19 -15.46
CA THR A 345 -24.15 10.46 -16.20
C THR A 345 -24.18 9.75 -17.54
N TYR A 346 -23.10 9.87 -18.33
CA TYR A 346 -23.01 9.40 -19.72
C TYR A 346 -22.35 8.02 -19.88
N TRP A 347 -21.90 7.38 -18.79
CA TRP A 347 -21.31 6.02 -18.83
C TRP A 347 -21.78 5.15 -17.65
N LYS A 348 -23.05 4.74 -17.68
CA LYS A 348 -23.64 3.88 -16.65
C LYS A 348 -23.31 2.41 -16.93
N ARG A 349 -22.46 1.79 -16.09
CA ARG A 349 -22.17 0.34 -16.15
C ARG A 349 -23.25 -0.48 -15.44
N PRO A 350 -23.58 -1.70 -15.91
CA PRO A 350 -24.53 -2.61 -15.22
C PRO A 350 -24.05 -3.24 -13.90
N ARG A 351 -22.93 -2.79 -13.32
CA ARG A 351 -22.28 -3.39 -12.13
C ARG A 351 -21.65 -2.33 -11.25
N SER A 352 -21.47 -2.66 -9.97
CA SER A 352 -21.06 -1.80 -8.84
C SER A 352 -19.67 -1.14 -8.91
N SER A 353 -18.97 -1.12 -10.05
CA SER A 353 -17.70 -0.39 -10.20
C SER A 353 -17.95 1.10 -10.50
N ARG A 354 -17.52 2.01 -9.62
CA ARG A 354 -17.56 3.46 -9.88
C ARG A 354 -16.22 3.95 -10.42
N GLN A 355 -16.24 4.48 -11.64
CA GLN A 355 -15.07 5.06 -12.31
C GLN A 355 -15.15 6.59 -12.40
N ASP A 356 -16.13 7.19 -11.72
CA ASP A 356 -16.41 8.62 -11.74
C ASP A 356 -15.79 9.39 -10.56
N VAL A 357 -15.47 8.73 -9.45
CA VAL A 357 -14.97 9.40 -8.24
C VAL A 357 -13.44 9.47 -8.27
N VAL A 358 -12.90 10.68 -8.07
CA VAL A 358 -11.48 10.99 -8.30
C VAL A 358 -10.84 11.84 -7.19
N GLU A 359 -9.54 11.64 -7.01
CA GLU A 359 -8.64 12.56 -6.31
C GLU A 359 -8.10 13.59 -7.31
N LEU A 360 -8.06 14.86 -6.91
CA LEU A 360 -7.70 16.02 -7.73
C LEU A 360 -6.65 16.88 -7.04
N LYS A 361 -5.83 17.59 -7.82
CA LYS A 361 -4.90 18.60 -7.29
C LYS A 361 -5.66 19.74 -6.59
N GLY A 362 -5.03 20.36 -5.60
CA GLY A 362 -5.53 21.55 -4.92
C GLY A 362 -5.67 22.78 -5.80
N VAL A 363 -6.42 23.76 -5.30
CA VAL A 363 -6.64 25.08 -5.93
C VAL A 363 -5.63 26.11 -5.41
N SER A 364 -5.26 25.95 -4.15
CA SER A 364 -4.22 26.69 -3.43
C SER A 364 -2.82 26.25 -3.85
N SER A 365 -1.83 27.09 -3.54
CA SER A 365 -0.41 26.70 -3.54
C SER A 365 -0.09 25.72 -2.41
N ASP A 366 -0.83 25.81 -1.31
CA ASP A 366 -0.74 24.89 -0.18
C ASP A 366 -1.49 23.60 -0.52
N ASP A 367 -0.89 22.45 -0.17
CA ASP A 367 -0.96 21.18 -0.94
C ASP A 367 -2.25 20.33 -0.74
N ASP A 368 -3.38 20.98 -0.50
CA ASP A 368 -4.67 20.34 -0.20
C ASP A 368 -5.27 19.61 -1.42
N THR A 369 -5.26 18.28 -1.38
CA THR A 369 -5.94 17.42 -2.36
C THR A 369 -7.46 17.65 -2.34
N SER A 370 -8.06 17.89 -3.50
CA SER A 370 -9.51 17.99 -3.67
C SER A 370 -10.11 16.67 -4.19
N PHE A 371 -11.43 16.53 -4.15
CA PHE A 371 -12.15 15.31 -4.54
C PHE A 371 -13.41 15.65 -5.34
N GLY A 372 -13.88 14.75 -6.19
CA GLY A 372 -15.16 14.94 -6.88
C GLY A 372 -15.65 13.75 -7.69
N SER A 373 -16.85 13.90 -8.25
CA SER A 373 -17.51 12.93 -9.14
C SER A 373 -17.61 13.50 -10.57
N ILE A 374 -17.04 12.80 -11.54
CA ILE A 374 -16.99 13.22 -12.95
C ILE A 374 -18.38 13.21 -13.57
N LEU A 375 -18.83 14.38 -14.02
CA LEU A 375 -20.06 14.58 -14.77
C LEU A 375 -19.82 14.46 -16.28
N LEU A 376 -18.71 15.00 -16.80
CA LEU A 376 -18.37 14.98 -18.23
C LEU A 376 -16.87 15.30 -18.46
N PHE A 377 -16.26 14.79 -19.53
CA PHE A 377 -14.99 15.29 -20.05
C PHE A 377 -15.22 16.16 -21.30
N LEU A 378 -14.43 17.22 -21.49
CA LEU A 378 -14.47 18.07 -22.68
C LEU A 378 -13.08 18.13 -23.33
N TYR A 379 -12.90 17.50 -24.49
CA TYR A 379 -11.68 17.58 -25.27
C TYR A 379 -11.76 18.75 -26.27
N ASN A 380 -10.86 19.73 -26.17
CA ASN A 380 -10.79 20.81 -27.13
C ASN A 380 -9.78 20.48 -28.25
N ARG A 381 -10.27 20.35 -29.50
CA ARG A 381 -9.43 20.06 -30.66
C ARG A 381 -8.39 21.13 -30.99
N ASN A 382 -8.64 22.39 -30.63
CA ASN A 382 -7.80 23.52 -31.03
C ASN A 382 -6.60 23.72 -30.09
N SER A 383 -6.78 23.45 -28.79
CA SER A 383 -5.71 23.50 -27.78
C SER A 383 -5.11 22.13 -27.42
N ASN A 384 -5.59 21.05 -28.04
CA ASN A 384 -5.24 19.65 -27.73
C ASN A 384 -5.25 19.34 -26.23
N SER A 385 -6.27 19.82 -25.52
CA SER A 385 -6.36 19.71 -24.06
C SER A 385 -7.73 19.19 -23.62
N VAL A 386 -7.76 18.47 -22.49
CA VAL A 386 -9.00 17.91 -21.93
C VAL A 386 -9.32 18.61 -20.62
N LYS A 387 -10.50 19.23 -20.55
CA LYS A 387 -11.12 19.72 -19.32
C LYS A 387 -11.97 18.59 -18.73
N VAL A 388 -12.17 18.58 -17.42
CA VAL A 388 -13.12 17.70 -16.74
C VAL A 388 -14.14 18.52 -15.96
N VAL A 389 -15.41 18.18 -16.13
CA VAL A 389 -16.57 18.76 -15.46
C VAL A 389 -16.97 17.80 -14.35
N LEU A 390 -17.07 18.30 -13.12
CA LEU A 390 -17.28 17.45 -11.95
C LEU A 390 -18.10 18.13 -10.86
N GLU A 391 -18.75 17.29 -10.07
CA GLU A 391 -19.34 17.62 -8.79
C GLU A 391 -18.22 17.51 -7.74
N GLU A 392 -17.56 18.64 -7.44
CA GLU A 392 -16.43 18.72 -6.51
C GLU A 392 -16.94 18.78 -5.07
N PHE A 393 -16.35 17.97 -4.20
CA PHE A 393 -16.78 17.78 -2.83
C PHE A 393 -16.15 18.85 -1.93
N VAL A 394 -16.98 19.54 -1.15
CA VAL A 394 -16.53 20.32 0.01
C VAL A 394 -16.37 19.33 1.16
N VAL A 395 -15.19 19.30 1.75
CA VAL A 395 -14.78 18.23 2.66
C VAL A 395 -14.15 18.73 3.95
N SER A 396 -14.29 17.94 5.02
CA SER A 396 -13.65 18.14 6.32
C SER A 396 -12.84 16.92 6.75
N ASP A 397 -11.94 17.12 7.72
CA ASP A 397 -11.19 16.02 8.30
C ASP A 397 -12.02 15.28 9.38
N PRO A 398 -12.33 13.99 9.20
CA PRO A 398 -13.22 13.25 10.09
C PRO A 398 -12.55 12.83 11.41
N PHE A 399 -11.26 13.12 11.61
CA PHE A 399 -10.51 12.71 12.79
C PHE A 399 -10.33 13.82 13.83
N VAL A 400 -10.81 15.04 13.55
CA VAL A 400 -10.85 16.15 14.53
C VAL A 400 -11.62 15.75 15.78
N ASP A 401 -12.80 15.16 15.63
CA ASP A 401 -13.61 14.68 16.75
C ASP A 401 -12.96 13.52 17.51
N LEU A 402 -12.20 12.66 16.82
CA LEU A 402 -11.41 11.64 17.49
C LEU A 402 -10.27 12.26 18.33
N GLY A 403 -9.60 13.30 17.82
CA GLY A 403 -8.65 14.09 18.60
C GLY A 403 -9.28 14.70 19.85
N ASN A 404 -10.49 15.26 19.71
CA ASN A 404 -11.28 15.79 20.81
C ASN A 404 -11.64 14.70 21.84
N GLN A 405 -12.08 13.52 21.40
CA GLN A 405 -12.38 12.39 22.30
C GLN A 405 -11.12 11.94 23.07
N VAL A 406 -9.98 11.75 22.38
CA VAL A 406 -8.71 11.36 23.00
C VAL A 406 -8.26 12.36 24.06
N ASN A 407 -8.52 13.67 23.88
CA ASN A 407 -8.15 14.70 24.85
C ASN A 407 -8.87 14.53 26.20
N HIS A 408 -10.13 14.10 26.18
CA HIS A 408 -10.97 14.00 27.38
C HIS A 408 -10.92 12.61 28.05
N VAL A 409 -10.43 11.58 27.37
CA VAL A 409 -10.33 10.21 27.90
C VAL A 409 -9.21 10.07 28.97
N PRO A 410 -9.51 9.59 30.18
CA PRO A 410 -8.50 9.34 31.22
C PRO A 410 -7.76 8.02 30.93
N HIS A 411 -6.69 8.08 30.14
CA HIS A 411 -5.88 6.91 29.76
C HIS A 411 -4.37 7.23 29.81
N PRO A 412 -3.50 6.32 30.31
CA PRO A 412 -2.06 6.58 30.47
C PRO A 412 -1.38 7.07 29.18
N CYS A 413 -1.71 6.44 28.05
CA CYS A 413 -1.13 6.77 26.74
C CYS A 413 -1.70 8.04 26.09
N ARG A 414 -2.62 8.79 26.74
CA ARG A 414 -3.30 9.97 26.15
C ARG A 414 -2.35 10.94 25.48
N ARG A 415 -1.21 11.26 26.10
CA ARG A 415 -0.22 12.23 25.57
C ARG A 415 0.36 11.78 24.21
N LEU A 416 0.65 10.48 24.06
CA LEU A 416 1.15 9.91 22.80
C LEU A 416 0.05 9.87 21.74
N ALA A 417 -1.18 9.51 22.12
CA ALA A 417 -2.30 9.52 21.19
C ALA A 417 -2.68 10.93 20.73
N LEU A 418 -2.60 11.95 21.58
CA LEU A 418 -2.77 13.36 21.17
C LEU A 418 -1.67 13.82 20.20
N GLN A 419 -0.42 13.41 20.42
CA GLN A 419 0.67 13.68 19.48
C GLN A 419 0.42 13.01 18.13
N LEU A 420 -0.05 11.75 18.14
CA LEU A 420 -0.43 11.02 16.94
C LEU A 420 -1.60 11.69 16.21
N MET A 421 -2.67 12.07 16.93
CA MET A 421 -3.85 12.68 16.31
C MET A 421 -3.57 14.04 15.66
N ARG A 422 -2.59 14.81 16.16
CA ARG A 422 -2.12 16.03 15.47
C ARG A 422 -1.53 15.68 14.11
N MET A 423 -0.56 14.76 14.06
CA MET A 423 0.05 14.30 12.82
C MET A 423 -0.96 13.63 11.87
N VAL A 424 -1.99 12.97 12.40
CA VAL A 424 -3.07 12.40 11.59
C VAL A 424 -3.90 13.50 10.91
N VAL A 425 -4.33 14.53 11.63
CA VAL A 425 -5.11 15.64 11.04
C VAL A 425 -4.24 16.49 10.10
N GLU A 426 -2.94 16.65 10.41
CA GLU A 426 -1.95 17.42 9.63
C GLU A 426 -1.57 16.76 8.30
N HIS A 427 -1.57 15.43 8.21
CA HIS A 427 -1.10 14.69 7.02
C HIS A 427 -2.13 13.75 6.39
N ASN A 428 -3.38 13.76 6.85
CA ASN A 428 -4.46 13.01 6.21
C ASN A 428 -4.92 13.73 4.93
N HIS A 429 -4.36 13.31 3.79
CA HIS A 429 -4.83 13.67 2.45
C HIS A 429 -5.55 12.50 1.76
N PHE A 430 -5.99 11.50 2.54
CA PHE A 430 -6.38 10.17 2.02
C PHE A 430 -7.85 9.82 2.24
N PHE A 431 -8.45 10.26 3.35
CA PHE A 431 -9.85 9.96 3.69
C PHE A 431 -10.53 11.20 4.28
N LYS A 432 -11.63 11.66 3.69
CA LYS A 432 -12.33 12.87 4.14
C LYS A 432 -13.84 12.66 4.23
N LYS A 433 -14.49 13.41 5.11
CA LYS A 433 -15.96 13.52 5.18
C LYS A 433 -16.43 14.55 4.15
N ILE A 434 -17.55 14.28 3.49
CA ILE A 434 -18.19 15.22 2.56
C ILE A 434 -19.27 15.99 3.32
N ASP A 435 -19.22 17.31 3.21
CA ASP A 435 -20.16 18.24 3.87
C ASP A 435 -21.07 18.95 2.86
N ALA A 436 -20.58 19.20 1.64
CA ALA A 436 -21.37 19.74 0.54
C ALA A 436 -20.76 19.37 -0.82
N GLN A 437 -21.44 19.74 -1.91
CA GLN A 437 -21.03 19.46 -3.29
C GLN A 437 -21.20 20.72 -4.16
N SER A 438 -20.31 20.93 -5.14
CA SER A 438 -20.36 22.08 -6.04
C SER A 438 -19.89 21.74 -7.46
N ILE A 439 -20.60 22.19 -8.50
CA ILE A 439 -20.20 21.94 -9.89
C ILE A 439 -18.99 22.82 -10.24
N ARG A 440 -17.91 22.20 -10.73
CA ARG A 440 -16.66 22.86 -11.13
C ARG A 440 -16.09 22.27 -12.41
N VAL A 441 -15.14 22.99 -13.01
CA VAL A 441 -14.39 22.56 -14.20
C VAL A 441 -12.90 22.66 -13.91
N ARG A 442 -12.17 21.58 -14.21
CA ARG A 442 -10.72 21.41 -13.96
C ARG A 442 -9.98 21.00 -15.23
N SER A 443 -8.66 20.98 -15.20
CA SER A 443 -7.88 20.22 -16.19
C SER A 443 -8.02 18.73 -15.90
N ALA A 444 -8.14 17.88 -16.92
CA ALA A 444 -8.09 16.43 -16.69
C ALA A 444 -6.71 15.99 -16.17
N ALA A 445 -5.65 16.77 -16.42
CA ALA A 445 -4.32 16.55 -15.83
C ALA A 445 -4.27 16.79 -14.32
N ASP A 446 -5.25 17.49 -13.75
CA ASP A 446 -5.38 17.68 -12.29
C ASP A 446 -5.82 16.39 -11.58
N ILE A 447 -6.35 15.39 -12.31
CA ILE A 447 -6.72 14.09 -11.74
C ILE A 447 -5.44 13.36 -11.31
N LEU A 448 -5.37 13.04 -10.02
CA LEU A 448 -4.23 12.40 -9.38
C LEU A 448 -4.38 10.88 -9.44
N GLY A 449 -5.57 10.39 -9.11
CA GLY A 449 -5.93 8.98 -9.06
C GLY A 449 -7.43 8.76 -8.85
N PRO A 450 -7.86 7.50 -8.78
CA PRO A 450 -9.23 7.17 -8.44
C PRO A 450 -9.50 7.41 -6.95
N SER A 451 -10.77 7.48 -6.61
CA SER A 451 -11.25 7.45 -5.24
C SER A 451 -12.52 6.61 -5.14
N CYS A 452 -12.87 6.17 -3.94
CA CYS A 452 -14.17 5.55 -3.67
C CYS A 452 -15.07 6.53 -2.90
N LEU A 453 -16.37 6.44 -3.16
CA LEU A 453 -17.40 7.04 -2.31
C LEU A 453 -17.95 5.95 -1.38
N LEU A 454 -18.21 6.32 -0.13
CA LEU A 454 -18.87 5.49 0.87
C LEU A 454 -19.95 6.30 1.59
N ASP A 455 -21.11 5.69 1.80
CA ASP A 455 -22.18 6.23 2.64
C ASP A 455 -22.33 5.40 3.92
N TYR A 456 -22.33 6.05 5.09
CA TYR A 456 -22.55 5.42 6.39
C TYR A 456 -23.57 6.24 7.19
N GLY A 457 -24.75 5.66 7.43
CA GLY A 457 -25.84 6.36 8.12
C GLY A 457 -26.33 7.56 7.30
N THR A 458 -26.09 8.77 7.80
CA THR A 458 -26.42 10.05 7.14
C THR A 458 -25.17 10.83 6.69
N ALA A 459 -23.99 10.20 6.69
CA ALA A 459 -22.73 10.84 6.33
C ALA A 459 -22.08 10.12 5.13
N SER A 460 -21.62 10.93 4.17
CA SER A 460 -20.84 10.47 3.01
C SER A 460 -19.35 10.76 3.22
N TYR A 461 -18.51 9.84 2.75
CA TYR A 461 -17.05 9.90 2.86
C TYR A 461 -16.43 9.60 1.51
N VAL A 462 -15.25 10.18 1.27
CA VAL A 462 -14.41 9.89 0.10
C VAL A 462 -13.04 9.40 0.56
N SER A 463 -12.50 8.38 -0.11
CA SER A 463 -11.15 7.88 0.12
C SER A 463 -10.39 7.71 -1.18
N VAL A 464 -9.12 8.13 -1.20
CA VAL A 464 -8.17 7.78 -2.27
C VAL A 464 -8.04 6.26 -2.33
N VAL A 465 -7.98 5.70 -3.56
CA VAL A 465 -7.74 4.28 -3.87
C VAL A 465 -6.31 4.11 -4.41
#